data_AF-A0A1G1QAS9-F1
#
_entry.id   AF-A0A1G1QAS9-F1
#
_cell.length_a   1.000
_cell.length_b   1.000
_cell.length_c   1.000
_cell.angle_alpha   90.00
_cell.angle_beta   90.00
_cell.angle_gamma   90.00
#
_symmetry.space_group_name_H-M   'P 1'
#
loop_
_entity.id
_entity.type
_entity.pdbx_description
1 polymer ?
#
loop_
_entity_poly.entity_id
_entity_poly.type
_entity_poly.pdbx_seq_one_letter_code
_entity_poly.pdbx_strand_id
1 'polypeptide(L)'
;MRQINKYVTIKKPQNCCVDNTIYNNMMHMNNIINKNFLNIDLSSPKALKETIKNDSDVFFWFLVLILNDRVREKLESSQGIKRKYKKLFTYINILFLISIPSLFSCARLYIFHESLRTWIFLCLLLSLYFFFKKQIRVALLTIVNEFIDTAYKERSFENLSLYQIGEFFASEYKTISLVEFLNKRLSLQATVLFIAFFFATFIHPINFITTVLIMAAALFILDIYFTIIHIWVLQFKTNNLQRPE
;
A
#
# COMPACT_ATOMS: atom_id res chain seq x y z
N MET A 1 -23.20 -20.80 32.99
CA MET A 1 -23.55 -19.71 32.04
C MET A 1 -23.61 -18.39 32.79
N ARG A 2 -22.71 -17.44 32.47
CA ARG A 2 -22.90 -16.01 32.76
C ARG A 2 -22.11 -15.22 31.72
N GLN A 3 -22.84 -14.41 30.94
CA GLN A 3 -22.31 -13.45 29.99
C GLN A 3 -21.47 -12.40 30.72
N ILE A 4 -20.33 -12.02 30.14
CA ILE A 4 -19.70 -10.71 30.40
C ILE A 4 -19.52 -10.05 29.05
N ASN A 5 -20.54 -9.29 28.65
CA ASN A 5 -20.42 -8.22 27.67
C ASN A 5 -19.45 -7.18 28.24
N LYS A 6 -18.19 -7.20 27.81
CA LYS A 6 -17.26 -6.11 28.07
C LYS A 6 -17.28 -5.19 26.85
N TYR A 7 -18.28 -4.31 26.79
CA TYR A 7 -18.23 -3.14 25.93
C TYR A 7 -17.07 -2.27 26.43
N VAL A 8 -16.01 -2.16 25.61
CA VAL A 8 -14.95 -1.20 25.84
C VAL A 8 -15.54 0.18 25.56
N THR A 9 -15.91 0.90 26.61
CA THR A 9 -16.20 2.34 26.53
C THR A 9 -14.93 3.07 26.14
N ILE A 10 -14.81 3.42 24.86
CA ILE A 10 -13.78 4.32 24.36
C ILE A 10 -14.11 5.70 24.95
N LYS A 11 -13.30 6.16 25.92
CA LYS A 11 -13.42 7.52 26.43
C LYS A 11 -13.11 8.50 25.29
N LYS A 12 -14.03 9.44 25.07
CA LYS A 12 -13.85 10.57 24.16
C LYS A 12 -12.58 11.32 24.58
N PRO A 13 -11.62 11.61 23.67
CA PRO A 13 -10.49 12.44 24.03
C PRO A 13 -11.02 13.81 24.46
N GLN A 14 -10.88 14.11 25.74
CA GLN A 14 -11.09 15.45 26.25
C GLN A 14 -9.89 16.28 25.80
N ASN A 15 -10.18 17.33 25.03
CA ASN A 15 -9.22 18.32 24.51
C ASN A 15 -8.33 17.82 23.38
N CYS A 16 -8.86 17.82 22.17
CA CYS A 16 -8.29 18.55 21.04
C CYS A 16 -9.32 18.53 19.91
N CYS A 17 -9.34 19.59 19.11
CA CYS A 17 -10.30 19.88 18.05
C CYS A 17 -10.31 18.83 16.94
N VAL A 18 -10.84 17.64 17.22
CA VAL A 18 -11.17 16.62 16.22
C VAL A 18 -12.64 16.78 15.90
N ASP A 19 -12.90 17.21 14.68
CA ASP A 19 -14.23 17.39 14.12
C ASP A 19 -15.06 16.11 14.36
N ASN A 20 -16.20 16.24 15.06
CA ASN A 20 -17.01 15.09 15.54
C ASN A 20 -17.52 14.19 14.37
N THR A 21 -17.51 14.72 13.15
CA THR A 21 -17.81 14.00 11.90
C THR A 21 -16.75 12.95 11.56
N ILE A 22 -15.47 13.24 11.79
CA ILE A 22 -14.36 12.29 11.56
C ILE A 22 -14.44 11.14 12.57
N TYR A 23 -14.74 11.44 13.83
CA TYR A 23 -14.88 10.44 14.89
C TYR A 23 -16.04 9.46 14.63
N ASN A 24 -17.19 9.97 14.17
CA ASN A 24 -18.34 9.13 13.85
C ASN A 24 -18.13 8.29 12.59
N ASN A 25 -17.43 8.82 11.58
CA ASN A 25 -17.02 8.04 10.41
C ASN A 25 -15.98 6.96 10.77
N MET A 26 -15.05 7.26 11.69
CA MET A 26 -14.11 6.28 12.25
C MET A 26 -14.82 5.14 12.99
N MET A 27 -15.85 5.44 13.80
CA MET A 27 -16.68 4.43 14.47
C MET A 27 -17.44 3.55 13.48
N HIS A 28 -18.03 4.13 12.43
CA HIS A 28 -18.83 3.39 11.45
C HIS A 28 -17.96 2.53 10.53
N MET A 29 -16.76 2.97 10.17
CA MET A 29 -15.76 2.18 9.45
C MET A 29 -15.09 1.11 10.32
N ASN A 30 -14.95 1.34 11.62
CA ASN A 30 -14.50 0.33 12.57
C ASN A 30 -15.41 -0.91 12.58
N ASN A 31 -16.72 -0.74 12.36
CA ASN A 31 -17.64 -1.87 12.30
C ASN A 31 -17.55 -2.68 10.99
N ILE A 32 -17.04 -2.10 9.91
CA ILE A 32 -16.92 -2.79 8.61
C ILE A 32 -15.54 -3.46 8.48
N ILE A 33 -14.51 -2.91 9.12
CA ILE A 33 -13.12 -3.39 8.98
C ILE A 33 -12.71 -4.37 10.09
N ASN A 34 -13.47 -4.52 11.19
CA ASN A 34 -12.86 -5.02 12.42
C ASN A 34 -13.62 -6.12 13.17
N LYS A 35 -13.14 -7.35 13.00
CA LYS A 35 -13.13 -8.38 14.07
C LYS A 35 -11.73 -8.93 14.40
N ASN A 36 -10.73 -8.70 13.54
CA ASN A 36 -9.40 -9.33 13.70
C ASN A 36 -8.25 -8.35 14.02
N PHE A 37 -8.43 -7.02 13.92
CA PHE A 37 -7.34 -6.05 14.09
C PHE A 37 -7.36 -5.26 15.40
N LEU A 38 -8.46 -5.32 16.18
CA LEU A 38 -8.62 -4.57 17.42
C LEU A 38 -7.82 -5.10 18.63
N ASN A 39 -7.20 -6.28 18.55
CA ASN A 39 -6.55 -6.94 19.69
C ASN A 39 -5.09 -7.37 19.43
N ILE A 40 -4.38 -6.78 18.46
CA ILE A 40 -2.94 -7.03 18.31
C ILE A 40 -2.20 -6.08 19.26
N ASP A 41 -1.58 -6.64 20.29
CA ASP A 41 -0.70 -5.89 21.19
C ASP A 41 0.57 -5.46 20.44
N LEU A 42 0.60 -4.18 20.03
CA LEU A 42 1.69 -3.55 19.27
C LEU A 42 2.66 -2.78 20.17
N SER A 43 2.59 -3.01 21.48
CA SER A 43 3.51 -2.44 22.47
C SER A 43 4.99 -2.74 22.18
N SER A 44 5.28 -3.81 21.43
CA SER A 44 6.65 -4.16 21.04
C SER A 44 6.97 -3.83 19.58
N PRO A 45 8.19 -3.33 19.28
CA PRO A 45 8.65 -3.08 17.91
C PRO A 45 8.65 -4.37 17.06
N LYS A 46 8.81 -5.54 17.71
CA LYS A 46 8.75 -6.85 17.06
C LYS A 46 7.35 -7.17 16.53
N ALA A 47 6.30 -6.87 17.31
CA ALA A 47 4.92 -7.10 16.90
C ALA A 47 4.57 -6.25 15.68
N LEU A 48 4.92 -4.96 15.69
CA LEU A 48 4.66 -4.06 14.56
C LEU A 48 5.42 -4.49 13.29
N LYS A 49 6.68 -4.91 13.41
CA LYS A 49 7.45 -5.45 12.27
C LYS A 49 6.81 -6.70 11.67
N GLU A 50 6.32 -7.62 12.50
CA GLU A 50 5.61 -8.81 12.02
C GLU A 50 4.26 -8.45 11.38
N THR A 51 3.51 -7.48 11.92
CA THR A 51 2.29 -6.98 11.27
C THR A 51 2.60 -6.41 9.89
N ILE A 52 3.62 -5.55 9.75
CA ILE A 52 4.01 -4.98 8.46
C ILE A 52 4.48 -6.07 7.48
N LYS A 53 5.13 -7.11 7.98
CA LYS A 53 5.59 -8.22 7.16
C LYS A 53 4.42 -9.07 6.64
N ASN A 54 3.39 -9.29 7.43
CA ASN A 54 2.31 -10.24 7.12
C ASN A 54 1.06 -9.59 6.52
N ASP A 55 0.79 -8.32 6.83
CA ASP A 55 -0.35 -7.57 6.31
C ASP A 55 0.05 -6.74 5.08
N SER A 56 -0.55 -7.04 3.94
CA SER A 56 -0.23 -6.36 2.68
C SER A 56 -0.67 -4.90 2.66
N ASP A 57 -1.79 -4.55 3.30
CA ASP A 57 -2.30 -3.20 3.33
C ASP A 57 -1.43 -2.29 4.20
N VAL A 58 -1.07 -2.79 5.37
CA VAL A 58 -0.14 -2.11 6.28
C VAL A 58 1.23 -1.96 5.63
N PHE A 59 1.69 -3.00 4.92
CA PHE A 59 2.93 -2.94 4.14
C PHE A 59 2.92 -1.80 3.10
N PHE A 60 1.86 -1.69 2.30
CA PHE A 60 1.78 -0.64 1.28
C PHE A 60 1.63 0.75 1.88
N TRP A 61 0.95 0.89 3.03
CA TRP A 61 0.94 2.17 3.73
C TRP A 61 2.33 2.56 4.25
N PHE A 62 3.09 1.62 4.82
CA PHE A 62 4.48 1.88 5.20
C PHE A 62 5.38 2.18 4.01
N LEU A 63 5.12 1.59 2.84
CA LEU A 63 5.80 1.98 1.59
C LEU A 63 5.58 3.46 1.28
N VAL A 64 4.33 3.93 1.34
CA VAL A 64 3.99 5.35 1.17
C VAL A 64 4.69 6.23 2.21
N LEU A 65 4.72 5.80 3.47
CA LEU A 65 5.37 6.53 4.56
C LEU A 65 6.89 6.65 4.34
N ILE A 66 7.58 5.53 4.07
CA ILE A 66 9.05 5.48 3.92
C ILE A 66 9.53 6.25 2.69
N LEU A 67 8.69 6.37 1.66
CA LEU A 67 8.99 7.11 0.45
C LEU A 67 8.69 8.62 0.56
N ASN A 68 8.01 9.06 1.63
CA ASN A 68 7.84 10.47 1.92
C ASN A 68 9.21 11.14 2.10
N ASP A 69 9.42 12.29 1.45
CA ASP A 69 10.71 12.98 1.44
C ASP A 69 11.20 13.32 2.85
N ARG A 70 10.31 13.68 3.79
CA ARG A 70 10.70 14.00 5.17
C ARG A 70 11.19 12.79 5.94
N VAL A 71 10.57 11.63 5.71
CA VAL A 71 11.01 10.37 6.31
C VAL A 71 12.35 9.96 5.70
N ARG A 72 12.48 10.08 4.38
CA ARG A 72 13.72 9.79 3.66
C ARG A 72 14.86 10.68 4.14
N GLU A 73 14.68 11.99 4.23
CA GLU A 73 15.68 12.95 4.71
C GLU A 73 16.15 12.61 6.13
N LYS A 74 15.23 12.24 7.03
CA LYS A 74 15.57 11.83 8.40
C LYS A 74 16.42 10.53 8.41
N LEU A 75 16.05 9.56 7.58
CA LEU A 75 16.68 8.23 7.55
C LEU A 75 17.97 8.14 6.73
N GLU A 76 18.12 8.96 5.69
CA GLU A 76 19.32 9.01 4.82
C GLU A 76 20.53 9.69 5.48
N SER A 77 20.38 10.17 6.71
CA SER A 77 21.48 10.67 7.55
C SER A 77 22.62 9.65 7.71
N SER A 78 22.35 8.35 7.55
CA SER A 78 23.36 7.29 7.51
C SER A 78 23.68 6.82 6.08
N GLN A 79 24.98 6.68 5.78
CA GLN A 79 25.45 6.23 4.45
C GLN A 79 24.94 4.82 4.08
N GLY A 80 24.68 3.97 5.09
CA GLY A 80 24.11 2.64 4.92
C GLY A 80 22.66 2.67 4.40
N ILE A 81 21.81 3.52 4.98
CA ILE A 81 20.40 3.64 4.57
C ILE A 81 20.25 4.29 3.21
N LYS A 82 21.08 5.30 2.88
CA LYS A 82 21.10 5.91 1.54
C LYS A 82 21.32 4.90 0.42
N ARG A 83 22.21 3.92 0.62
CA ARG A 83 22.43 2.82 -0.34
C ARG A 83 21.21 1.90 -0.45
N LYS A 84 20.50 1.64 0.65
CA LYS A 84 19.26 0.83 0.65
C LYS A 84 18.15 1.52 -0.14
N TYR A 85 17.95 2.82 0.05
CA TYR A 85 17.01 3.62 -0.74
C TYR A 85 17.35 3.60 -2.23
N LYS A 86 18.62 3.80 -2.60
CA LYS A 86 19.04 3.73 -4.00
C LYS A 86 18.67 2.39 -4.65
N LYS A 87 18.93 1.27 -3.95
CA LYS A 87 18.53 -0.07 -4.43
C LYS A 87 17.01 -0.21 -4.56
N LEU A 88 16.25 0.26 -3.57
CA LEU A 88 14.78 0.25 -3.61
C LEU A 88 14.26 0.98 -4.86
N PHE A 89 14.74 2.20 -5.12
CA PHE A 89 14.35 2.97 -6.30
C PHE A 89 14.76 2.31 -7.62
N THR A 90 15.95 1.72 -7.68
CA THR A 90 16.36 0.93 -8.85
C THR A 90 15.37 -0.20 -9.13
N TYR A 91 14.95 -0.96 -8.11
CA TYR A 91 13.99 -2.04 -8.31
C TYR A 91 12.59 -1.55 -8.69
N ILE A 92 12.12 -0.44 -8.11
CA ILE A 92 10.83 0.18 -8.49
C ILE A 92 10.86 0.60 -9.97
N ASN A 93 11.95 1.23 -10.42
CA ASN A 93 12.11 1.66 -11.81
C ASN A 93 12.18 0.47 -12.77
N ILE A 94 12.89 -0.60 -12.42
CA ILE A 94 12.93 -1.82 -13.22
C ILE A 94 11.52 -2.45 -13.29
N LEU A 95 10.80 -2.51 -12.16
CA LEU A 95 9.44 -3.05 -12.14
C LEU A 95 8.51 -2.23 -13.05
N PHE A 96 8.63 -0.89 -13.05
CA PHE A 96 7.91 -0.02 -13.98
C PHE A 96 8.22 -0.32 -15.44
N LEU A 97 9.51 -0.46 -15.78
CA LEU A 97 9.95 -0.79 -17.13
C LEU A 97 9.45 -2.15 -17.61
N ILE A 98 9.26 -3.12 -16.71
CA ILE A 98 8.65 -4.44 -17.02
C ILE A 98 7.13 -4.32 -17.15
N SER A 99 6.49 -3.43 -16.40
CA SER A 99 5.03 -3.26 -16.35
C SER A 99 4.46 -2.80 -17.69
N ILE A 100 5.13 -1.86 -18.37
CA ILE A 100 4.70 -1.31 -19.68
C ILE A 100 4.60 -2.41 -20.77
N PRO A 101 5.66 -3.18 -21.09
CA PRO A 101 5.58 -4.24 -22.09
C PRO A 101 4.66 -5.39 -21.65
N SER A 102 4.45 -5.61 -20.34
CA SER A 102 3.50 -6.60 -19.83
C SER A 102 2.07 -6.21 -20.19
N LEU A 103 1.69 -4.95 -19.94
CA LEU A 103 0.37 -4.43 -20.31
C LEU A 103 0.16 -4.47 -21.82
N PHE A 104 1.18 -4.11 -22.61
CA PHE A 104 1.13 -4.19 -24.07
C PHE A 104 0.94 -5.64 -24.56
N SER A 105 1.62 -6.61 -23.92
CA SER A 105 1.46 -8.03 -24.25
C SER A 105 0.07 -8.55 -23.92
N CYS A 106 -0.51 -8.16 -22.77
CA CYS A 106 -1.90 -8.46 -22.44
C CYS A 106 -2.87 -7.88 -23.49
N ALA A 107 -2.68 -6.62 -23.89
CA ALA A 107 -3.50 -5.99 -24.93
C ALA A 107 -3.36 -6.69 -26.28
N ARG A 108 -2.16 -7.14 -26.66
CA ARG A 108 -1.94 -7.89 -27.90
C ARG A 108 -2.61 -9.26 -27.90
N LEU A 109 -2.48 -10.03 -26.81
CA LEU A 109 -3.18 -11.31 -26.66
C LEU A 109 -4.70 -11.14 -26.74
N TYR A 110 -5.20 -10.01 -26.24
CA TYR A 110 -6.60 -9.64 -26.27
C TYR A 110 -7.09 -9.25 -27.68
N ILE A 111 -6.41 -8.34 -28.38
CA ILE A 111 -6.87 -7.77 -29.65
C ILE A 111 -6.59 -8.73 -30.84
N PHE A 112 -5.43 -9.36 -30.85
CA PHE A 112 -4.94 -10.07 -32.04
C PHE A 112 -4.96 -11.59 -31.91
N HIS A 113 -5.42 -12.14 -30.76
CA HIS A 113 -5.41 -13.57 -30.46
C HIS A 113 -4.07 -14.23 -30.85
N GLU A 114 -2.96 -13.55 -30.53
CA GLU A 114 -1.64 -13.83 -31.07
C GLU A 114 -1.03 -15.19 -30.63
N SER A 115 -0.01 -15.60 -31.38
CA SER A 115 0.69 -16.90 -31.28
C SER A 115 1.31 -17.25 -29.92
N LEU A 116 1.68 -18.53 -29.75
CA LEU A 116 2.44 -19.10 -28.63
C LEU A 116 3.61 -18.21 -28.14
N ARG A 117 4.26 -17.46 -29.03
CA ARG A 117 5.38 -16.57 -28.70
C ARG A 117 4.99 -15.44 -27.75
N THR A 118 3.81 -14.86 -27.93
CA THR A 118 3.32 -13.75 -27.10
C THR A 118 2.97 -14.23 -25.69
N TRP A 119 2.47 -15.47 -25.56
CA TRP A 119 2.31 -16.15 -24.27
C TRP A 119 3.63 -16.39 -23.55
N ILE A 120 4.65 -16.92 -24.26
CA ILE A 120 5.98 -17.15 -23.68
C ILE A 120 6.59 -15.82 -23.20
N PHE A 121 6.50 -14.77 -24.00
CA PHE A 121 7.01 -13.44 -23.65
C PHE A 121 6.29 -12.86 -22.42
N LEU A 122 4.96 -12.94 -22.37
CA LEU A 122 4.18 -12.51 -21.21
C LEU A 122 4.56 -13.29 -19.95
N CYS A 123 4.70 -14.61 -20.02
CA CYS A 123 5.13 -15.43 -18.89
C CYS A 123 6.52 -15.02 -18.38
N LEU A 124 7.46 -14.70 -19.27
CA LEU A 124 8.78 -14.23 -18.91
C LEU A 124 8.72 -12.85 -18.22
N LEU A 125 7.92 -11.93 -18.74
CA LEU A 125 7.71 -10.61 -18.13
C LEU A 125 7.04 -10.72 -16.75
N LEU A 126 6.04 -11.59 -16.59
CA LEU A 126 5.40 -11.85 -15.30
C LEU A 126 6.37 -12.45 -14.29
N SER A 127 7.22 -13.39 -14.72
CA SER A 127 8.26 -13.97 -13.87
C SER A 127 9.24 -12.90 -13.37
N LEU A 128 9.72 -12.04 -14.26
CA LEU A 128 10.57 -10.90 -13.90
C LEU A 128 9.83 -9.93 -12.98
N TYR A 129 8.56 -9.64 -13.25
CA TYR A 129 7.72 -8.77 -12.43
C TYR A 129 7.64 -9.28 -10.98
N PHE A 130 7.27 -10.55 -10.78
CA PHE A 130 7.18 -11.14 -9.45
C PHE A 130 8.54 -11.21 -8.75
N PHE A 131 9.62 -11.48 -9.50
CA PHE A 131 10.98 -11.45 -8.96
C PHE A 131 11.33 -10.07 -8.40
N PHE A 132 11.18 -9.00 -9.18
CA PHE A 132 11.50 -7.64 -8.73
C PHE A 132 10.55 -7.14 -7.65
N LYS A 133 9.27 -7.52 -7.69
CA LYS A 133 8.31 -7.25 -6.60
C LYS A 133 8.79 -7.84 -5.27
N LYS A 134 9.32 -9.06 -5.28
CA LYS A 134 9.94 -9.68 -4.08
C LYS A 134 11.17 -8.89 -3.62
N GLN A 135 12.03 -8.44 -4.54
CA GLN A 135 13.21 -7.64 -4.19
C GLN A 135 12.84 -6.29 -3.56
N ILE A 136 11.81 -5.60 -4.09
CA ILE A 136 11.26 -4.38 -3.50
C ILE A 136 10.78 -4.65 -2.07
N ARG A 137 10.04 -5.75 -1.85
CA ARG A 137 9.54 -6.10 -0.52
C ARG A 137 10.67 -6.29 0.49
N VAL A 138 11.72 -7.01 0.11
CA VAL A 138 12.90 -7.24 0.97
C VAL A 138 13.64 -5.93 1.26
N ALA A 139 13.89 -5.12 0.22
CA ALA A 139 14.54 -3.83 0.36
C ALA A 139 13.74 -2.88 1.28
N LEU A 140 12.43 -2.82 1.10
CA LEU A 140 11.55 -1.99 1.92
C LEU A 140 11.54 -2.45 3.37
N LEU A 141 11.34 -3.74 3.64
CA LEU A 141 11.33 -4.26 5.01
C LEU A 141 12.62 -3.94 5.76
N THR A 142 13.76 -3.91 5.05
CA THR A 142 15.04 -3.53 5.64
C THR A 142 15.08 -2.07 6.07
N ILE A 143 14.46 -1.15 5.29
CA ILE A 143 14.38 0.28 5.63
C ILE A 143 13.33 0.51 6.72
N VAL A 144 12.17 -0.14 6.62
CA VAL A 144 11.10 -0.08 7.62
C VAL A 144 11.60 -0.56 8.98
N ASN A 145 12.35 -1.67 9.03
CA ASN A 145 12.87 -2.17 10.29
C ASN A 145 13.76 -1.13 11.00
N GLU A 146 14.61 -0.44 10.23
CA GLU A 146 15.45 0.64 10.76
C GLU A 146 14.59 1.81 11.25
N PHE A 147 13.60 2.22 10.46
CA PHE A 147 12.66 3.28 10.83
C PHE A 147 11.93 2.97 12.14
N ILE A 148 11.42 1.76 12.29
CA ILE A 148 10.73 1.30 13.50
C ILE A 148 11.69 1.32 14.70
N ASP A 149 12.91 0.80 14.53
CA ASP A 149 13.90 0.77 15.61
C ASP A 149 14.30 2.18 16.07
N THR A 150 14.45 3.12 15.14
CA THR A 150 14.71 4.53 15.48
C THR A 150 13.50 5.18 16.15
N ALA A 151 12.29 4.98 15.61
CA ALA A 151 11.07 5.56 16.17
C ALA A 151 10.78 5.08 17.60
N TYR A 152 10.95 3.79 17.88
CA TYR A 152 10.74 3.21 19.23
C TYR A 152 11.86 3.54 20.23
N LYS A 153 13.05 3.96 19.75
CA LYS A 153 14.09 4.51 20.64
C LYS A 153 13.76 5.94 21.08
N GLU A 154 13.16 6.72 20.20
CA GLU A 154 12.81 8.12 20.46
C GLU A 154 11.48 8.26 21.23
N ARG A 155 10.58 7.27 21.14
CA ARG A 155 9.22 7.34 21.70
C ARG A 155 8.73 5.98 22.22
N SER A 156 7.92 6.01 23.27
CA SER A 156 7.13 4.85 23.69
C SER A 156 5.81 4.81 22.93
N PHE A 157 5.53 3.67 22.30
CA PHE A 157 4.23 3.36 21.66
C PHE A 157 3.41 2.37 22.49
N GLU A 158 3.70 2.24 23.79
CA GLU A 158 2.96 1.36 24.69
C GLU A 158 1.46 1.67 24.67
N ASN A 159 0.63 0.63 24.57
CA ASN A 159 -0.83 0.69 24.57
C ASN A 159 -1.46 1.43 23.37
N LEU A 160 -0.71 1.77 22.33
CA LEU A 160 -1.26 2.33 21.10
C LEU A 160 -1.63 1.23 20.11
N SER A 161 -2.81 1.35 19.50
CA SER A 161 -3.25 0.52 18.39
C SER A 161 -2.52 0.88 17.08
N LEU A 162 -2.56 -0.03 16.11
CA LEU A 162 -1.96 0.18 14.77
C LEU A 162 -2.45 1.47 14.11
N TYR A 163 -3.75 1.75 14.24
CA TYR A 163 -4.35 2.95 13.68
C TYR A 163 -3.84 4.21 14.37
N GLN A 164 -3.67 4.19 15.69
CA GLN A 164 -3.13 5.33 16.43
C GLN A 164 -1.66 5.57 16.10
N ILE A 165 -0.86 4.51 15.96
CA ILE A 165 0.53 4.60 15.47
C ILE A 165 0.54 5.17 14.04
N GLY A 166 -0.38 4.71 13.20
CA GLY A 166 -0.54 5.19 11.83
C GLY A 166 -0.90 6.67 11.74
N GLU A 167 -1.89 7.12 12.51
CA GLU A 167 -2.28 8.53 12.63
C GLU A 167 -1.14 9.40 13.17
N PHE A 168 -0.41 8.89 14.16
CA PHE A 168 0.74 9.58 14.72
C PHE A 168 1.81 9.85 13.64
N PHE A 169 2.26 8.83 12.91
CA PHE A 169 3.24 9.02 11.84
C PHE A 169 2.69 9.86 10.68
N ALA A 170 1.39 9.72 10.36
CA ALA A 170 0.75 10.54 9.34
C ALA A 170 0.80 12.03 9.69
N SER A 171 0.48 12.38 10.94
CA SER A 171 0.58 13.75 11.45
C SER A 171 2.03 14.24 11.48
N GLU A 172 2.96 13.45 12.01
CA GLU A 172 4.37 13.84 12.15
C GLU A 172 5.01 14.13 10.79
N TYR A 173 4.77 13.27 9.81
CA TYR A 173 5.39 13.38 8.49
C TYR A 173 4.50 14.05 7.43
N LYS A 174 3.33 14.57 7.83
CA LYS A 174 2.28 15.13 6.95
C LYS A 174 2.01 14.23 5.73
N THR A 175 1.72 12.96 5.99
CA THR A 175 1.26 12.00 4.98
C THR A 175 -0.18 11.58 5.26
N ILE A 176 -0.78 10.80 4.35
CA ILE A 176 -2.12 10.23 4.54
C ILE A 176 -2.12 9.22 5.69
N SER A 177 -3.20 9.19 6.46
CA SER A 177 -3.33 8.22 7.55
C SER A 177 -3.57 6.80 7.04
N LEU A 178 -3.31 5.80 7.89
CA LEU A 178 -3.54 4.39 7.53
C LEU A 178 -5.01 4.15 7.17
N VAL A 179 -5.95 4.73 7.93
CA VAL A 179 -7.39 4.61 7.67
C VAL A 179 -7.75 5.27 6.33
N GLU A 180 -7.25 6.48 6.09
CA GLU A 180 -7.50 7.20 4.84
C GLU A 180 -6.94 6.45 3.62
N PHE A 181 -5.74 5.88 3.77
CA PHE A 181 -5.10 5.05 2.76
C PHE A 181 -5.92 3.81 2.43
N LEU A 182 -6.36 3.06 3.45
CA LEU A 182 -7.20 1.87 3.28
C LEU A 182 -8.49 2.20 2.52
N ASN A 183 -9.16 3.30 2.88
CA ASN A 183 -10.39 3.72 2.22
C ASN A 183 -10.18 4.09 0.76
N LYS A 184 -9.15 4.90 0.47
CA LYS A 184 -8.79 5.26 -0.91
C LYS A 184 -8.44 4.03 -1.74
N ARG A 185 -7.71 3.08 -1.14
CA ARG A 185 -7.35 1.82 -1.78
C ARG A 185 -8.58 0.98 -2.11
N LEU A 186 -9.46 0.77 -1.14
CA LEU A 186 -10.69 0.00 -1.30
C LEU A 186 -11.60 0.62 -2.37
N SER A 187 -11.78 1.94 -2.33
CA SER A 187 -12.59 2.68 -3.32
C SER A 187 -12.04 2.55 -4.73
N LEU A 188 -10.71 2.67 -4.90
CA LEU A 188 -10.07 2.53 -6.21
C LEU A 188 -10.16 1.09 -6.73
N GLN A 189 -9.92 0.11 -5.87
CA GLN A 189 -10.07 -1.31 -6.22
C GLN A 189 -11.49 -1.62 -6.69
N ALA A 190 -12.51 -1.19 -5.93
CA ALA A 190 -13.90 -1.36 -6.30
C ALA A 190 -14.22 -0.70 -7.65
N THR A 191 -13.71 0.51 -7.88
CA THR A 191 -13.93 1.26 -9.13
C THR A 191 -13.32 0.54 -10.33
N VAL A 192 -12.05 0.14 -10.25
CA VAL A 192 -11.37 -0.54 -11.36
C VAL A 192 -11.97 -1.91 -11.64
N LEU A 193 -12.32 -2.68 -10.60
CA LEU A 193 -12.98 -3.97 -10.77
C LEU A 193 -14.38 -3.82 -11.38
N PHE A 194 -15.14 -2.80 -10.97
CA PHE A 194 -16.45 -2.51 -11.57
C PHE A 194 -16.32 -2.16 -13.06
N ILE A 195 -15.37 -1.30 -13.41
CA ILE A 195 -15.07 -0.96 -14.81
C ILE A 195 -14.68 -2.23 -15.58
N ALA A 196 -13.74 -3.02 -15.07
CA ALA A 196 -13.28 -4.24 -15.73
C ALA A 196 -14.42 -5.24 -15.96
N PHE A 197 -15.29 -5.41 -14.97
CA PHE A 197 -16.49 -6.25 -15.07
C PHE A 197 -17.44 -5.72 -16.15
N PHE A 198 -17.71 -4.42 -16.17
CA PHE A 198 -18.58 -3.79 -17.17
C PHE A 198 -18.05 -4.02 -18.60
N PHE A 199 -16.75 -3.81 -18.82
CA PHE A 199 -16.11 -4.09 -20.11
C PHE A 199 -16.18 -5.58 -20.49
N ALA A 200 -15.97 -6.48 -19.53
CA ALA A 200 -16.00 -7.91 -19.79
C ALA A 200 -17.41 -8.47 -20.08
N THR A 201 -18.47 -7.85 -19.54
CA THR A 201 -19.85 -8.36 -19.63
C THR A 201 -20.67 -7.70 -20.73
N PHE A 202 -20.50 -6.40 -20.97
CA PHE A 202 -21.38 -5.64 -21.87
C PHE A 202 -20.77 -5.31 -23.23
N ILE A 203 -19.43 -5.39 -23.38
CA ILE A 203 -18.75 -4.94 -24.60
C ILE A 203 -18.32 -6.11 -25.50
N HIS A 204 -18.12 -7.32 -24.96
CA HIS A 204 -17.63 -8.46 -25.75
C HIS A 204 -18.47 -9.74 -25.59
N PRO A 205 -18.61 -10.56 -26.66
CA PRO A 205 -19.24 -11.86 -26.57
C PRO A 205 -18.45 -12.75 -25.60
N ILE A 206 -19.19 -13.33 -24.65
CA ILE A 206 -18.67 -14.00 -23.46
C ILE A 206 -17.90 -15.26 -23.87
N ASN A 207 -16.59 -15.15 -24.05
CA ASN A 207 -15.68 -16.28 -23.94
C ASN A 207 -14.93 -16.16 -22.60
N PHE A 208 -14.96 -17.22 -21.81
CA PHE A 208 -14.33 -17.32 -20.49
C PHE A 208 -12.88 -16.82 -20.49
N ILE A 209 -12.10 -17.15 -21.53
CA ILE A 209 -10.69 -16.75 -21.65
C ILE A 209 -10.55 -15.22 -21.71
N THR A 210 -11.41 -14.55 -22.47
CA THR A 210 -11.41 -13.09 -22.65
C THR A 210 -11.76 -12.38 -21.35
N THR A 211 -12.78 -12.86 -20.62
CA THR A 211 -13.16 -12.34 -19.30
C THR A 211 -12.03 -12.49 -18.28
N VAL A 212 -11.35 -13.64 -18.27
CA VAL A 212 -10.19 -13.88 -17.39
C VAL A 212 -9.04 -12.94 -17.71
N LEU A 213 -8.74 -12.70 -18.99
CA LEU A 213 -7.67 -11.78 -19.40
C LEU A 213 -7.97 -10.33 -19.03
N ILE A 214 -9.20 -9.85 -19.21
CA ILE A 214 -9.62 -8.50 -18.79
C ILE A 214 -9.49 -8.36 -17.27
N MET A 215 -9.98 -9.33 -16.50
CA MET A 215 -9.91 -9.28 -15.03
C MET A 215 -8.46 -9.36 -14.53
N ALA A 216 -7.63 -10.23 -15.12
CA ALA A 216 -6.21 -10.32 -14.81
C ALA A 216 -5.48 -9.02 -15.14
N ALA A 217 -5.75 -8.39 -16.29
CA ALA A 217 -5.19 -7.10 -16.66
C ALA A 217 -5.62 -6.00 -15.70
N ALA A 218 -6.88 -5.97 -15.27
CA ALA A 218 -7.39 -4.99 -14.31
C ALA A 218 -6.72 -5.13 -12.93
N LEU A 219 -6.57 -6.36 -12.43
CA LEU A 219 -5.85 -6.64 -11.18
C LEU A 219 -4.37 -6.27 -11.31
N PHE A 220 -3.75 -6.52 -12.45
CA PHE A 220 -2.36 -6.16 -12.72
C PHE A 220 -2.18 -4.64 -12.79
N ILE A 221 -3.10 -3.91 -13.41
CA ILE A 221 -3.12 -2.44 -13.42
C ILE A 221 -3.25 -1.89 -12.00
N LEU A 222 -4.15 -2.45 -11.18
CA LEU A 222 -4.27 -2.08 -9.77
C LEU A 222 -2.97 -2.30 -9.00
N ASP A 223 -2.32 -3.46 -9.20
CA ASP A 223 -1.06 -3.81 -8.56
C ASP A 223 0.07 -2.84 -8.97
N ILE A 224 0.17 -2.50 -10.26
CA ILE A 224 1.08 -1.47 -10.78
C ILE A 224 0.76 -0.10 -10.17
N TYR A 225 -0.52 0.26 -10.09
CA TYR A 225 -0.91 1.57 -9.56
C TYR A 225 -0.46 1.75 -8.11
N PHE A 226 -0.76 0.78 -7.24
CA PHE A 226 -0.36 0.85 -5.82
C PHE A 226 1.14 0.65 -5.60
N THR A 227 1.80 -0.16 -6.43
CA THR A 227 3.23 -0.47 -6.27
C THR A 227 4.13 0.56 -6.94
N ILE A 228 3.69 1.28 -7.97
CA ILE A 228 4.58 2.11 -8.80
C ILE A 228 4.04 3.52 -9.01
N ILE A 229 2.80 3.66 -9.49
CA ILE A 229 2.26 4.98 -9.84
C ILE A 229 2.05 5.81 -8.58
N HIS A 230 1.55 5.21 -7.51
CA HIS A 230 1.38 5.92 -6.24
C HIS A 230 2.73 6.39 -5.69
N ILE A 231 3.78 5.59 -5.83
CA ILE A 231 5.16 5.95 -5.46
C ILE A 231 5.65 7.14 -6.29
N TRP A 232 5.53 7.06 -7.62
CA TRP A 232 5.98 8.13 -8.52
C TRP A 232 5.23 9.44 -8.31
N VAL A 233 3.91 9.39 -8.13
CA VAL A 233 3.08 10.56 -7.85
C VAL A 233 3.45 11.19 -6.50
N LEU A 234 3.74 10.38 -5.48
CA LEU A 234 4.21 10.88 -4.18
C LEU A 234 5.58 11.55 -4.29
N GLN A 235 6.51 11.00 -5.07
CA GLN A 235 7.81 11.63 -5.34
C GLN A 235 7.71 12.93 -6.15
N PHE A 236 6.78 13.02 -7.10
CA PHE A 236 6.64 14.21 -7.95
C PHE A 236 5.90 15.36 -7.25
N LYS A 237 4.88 15.06 -6.44
CA LYS A 237 4.15 16.08 -5.68
C LYS A 237 5.03 16.76 -4.63
N THR A 238 5.96 16.05 -4.01
CA THR A 238 6.85 16.62 -3.01
C THR A 238 7.96 17.48 -3.64
N ASN A 239 8.50 17.10 -4.80
CA ASN A 239 9.46 17.94 -5.55
C ASN A 239 8.85 19.27 -6.04
N ASN A 240 7.55 19.30 -6.36
CA ASN A 240 6.88 20.53 -6.81
C ASN A 240 6.35 21.42 -5.68
N LEU A 241 6.29 20.93 -4.44
CA LEU A 241 6.00 21.74 -3.24
C LEU A 241 7.27 22.38 -2.63
N GLN A 242 8.45 22.11 -3.21
CA GLN A 242 9.75 22.64 -2.79
C GLN A 242 10.31 23.73 -3.72
N ARG A 243 9.56 24.22 -4.72
CA ARG A 243 9.92 25.47 -5.38
C ARG A 243 9.36 26.63 -4.55
N PRO A 244 10.21 27.42 -3.85
CA PRO A 244 9.78 28.73 -3.43
C PRO A 244 9.54 29.56 -4.71
N GLU A 245 8.36 30.15 -4.82
CA GLU A 245 8.22 31.43 -5.52
C GLU A 245 8.87 32.53 -4.70
#